data_AF-A0A0P7TU16-F1
#
_entry.id   AF-A0A0P7TU16-F1
#
_cell.length_a   1.000
_cell.length_b   1.000
_cell.length_c   1.000
_cell.angle_alpha   90.00
_cell.angle_beta   90.00
_cell.angle_gamma   90.00
#
_symmetry.space_group_name_H-M   'P 1'
#
loop_
_entity.id
_entity.type
_entity.pdbx_description
1 polymer ?
#
loop_
_entity_poly.entity_id
_entity_poly.type
_entity_poly.pdbx_seq_one_letter_code
_entity_poly.pdbx_strand_id
1 'polypeptide(L)'
;MQLLAGIKLCTGRALTNHPHYEDRALRERTQQVYQIYARRAPEDVHRALRAAGADYVILEDSICYERRHGRGCRLRDLLDVANGHIMDGPGENDPDLIPAPHPRFCTEIKMDNPAYSRLFTRVFRNKTFHVYKLKKGKKLSAGARVRTST
;
A
#
# COMPACT_ATOMS: atom_id res chain seq x y z
N MET A 1 6.36 -16.44 -3.76
CA MET A 1 5.95 -15.24 -4.52
C MET A 1 6.11 -15.47 -6.02
N GLN A 2 5.05 -15.87 -6.72
CA GLN A 2 5.16 -16.28 -8.14
C GLN A 2 5.06 -15.06 -9.08
N LEU A 3 4.18 -14.10 -8.74
CA LEU A 3 3.91 -12.90 -9.52
C LEU A 3 5.14 -11.99 -9.67
N LEU A 4 5.84 -11.70 -8.57
CA LEU A 4 7.02 -10.83 -8.57
C LEU A 4 8.13 -11.38 -9.50
N ALA A 5 8.40 -12.68 -9.42
CA ALA A 5 9.38 -13.34 -10.31
C ALA A 5 8.96 -13.21 -11.79
N GLY A 6 7.69 -13.47 -12.10
CA GLY A 6 7.15 -13.31 -13.45
C GLY A 6 7.29 -11.87 -13.98
N ILE A 7 6.99 -10.86 -13.16
CA ILE A 7 7.16 -9.45 -13.54
C ILE A 7 8.63 -9.15 -13.85
N LYS A 8 9.56 -9.61 -13.00
CA LYS A 8 10.99 -9.37 -13.20
C LYS A 8 11.48 -10.00 -14.51
N LEU A 9 11.12 -11.26 -14.77
CA LEU A 9 11.55 -11.99 -15.97
C LEU A 9 10.94 -11.42 -17.24
N CYS A 10 9.63 -11.13 -17.26
CA CYS A 10 8.94 -10.70 -18.47
C CYS A 10 9.15 -9.22 -18.81
N THR A 11 9.48 -8.37 -17.84
CA THR A 11 9.57 -6.91 -18.06
C THR A 11 10.95 -6.32 -17.81
N GLY A 12 11.86 -7.07 -17.18
CA GLY A 12 13.16 -6.58 -16.73
C GLY A 12 13.12 -5.55 -15.60
N ARG A 13 11.93 -5.06 -15.22
CA ARG A 13 11.76 -3.97 -14.25
C ARG A 13 12.26 -4.35 -12.86
N ALA A 14 12.75 -3.36 -12.13
CA ALA A 14 13.12 -3.53 -10.72
C ALA A 14 11.85 -3.76 -9.88
N LEU A 15 11.96 -4.66 -8.91
CA LEU A 15 10.91 -4.93 -7.94
C LEU A 15 11.18 -4.09 -6.68
N THR A 16 10.16 -3.42 -6.18
CA THR A 16 10.28 -2.59 -4.96
C THR A 16 10.10 -3.39 -3.68
N ASN A 17 9.63 -4.64 -3.79
CA ASN A 17 9.44 -5.56 -2.68
C ASN A 17 10.12 -6.89 -2.99
N HIS A 18 10.89 -7.39 -2.03
CA HIS A 18 11.49 -8.71 -2.05
C HIS A 18 11.36 -9.27 -0.63
N PRO A 19 10.25 -9.95 -0.32
CA PRO A 19 9.91 -10.31 1.05
C PRO A 19 10.81 -11.44 1.54
N HIS A 20 11.88 -11.07 2.25
CA HIS A 20 12.77 -11.95 2.98
C HIS A 20 12.60 -11.71 4.48
N TYR A 21 12.48 -12.80 5.24
CA TYR A 21 12.19 -12.72 6.67
C TYR A 21 13.46 -12.47 7.48
N GLU A 22 14.60 -12.90 6.97
CA GLU A 22 15.89 -12.91 7.65
C GLU A 22 16.47 -11.49 7.79
N ASP A 23 16.15 -10.61 6.84
CA ASP A 23 16.65 -9.23 6.82
C ASP A 23 15.63 -8.24 7.40
N ARG A 24 16.03 -7.48 8.41
CA ARG A 24 15.18 -6.50 9.08
C ARG A 24 14.73 -5.37 8.14
N ALA A 25 15.63 -4.82 7.35
CA ALA A 25 15.32 -3.70 6.46
C ALA A 25 14.35 -4.14 5.35
N LEU A 26 14.48 -5.38 4.86
CA LEU A 26 13.53 -5.96 3.91
C LEU A 26 12.15 -6.17 4.55
N ARG A 27 12.07 -6.65 5.79
CA ARG A 27 10.80 -6.76 6.51
C ARG A 27 10.12 -5.41 6.70
N GLU A 28 10.86 -4.41 7.15
CA GLU A 28 10.34 -3.03 7.33
C GLU A 28 9.85 -2.46 6.00
N ARG A 29 10.60 -2.66 4.92
CA ARG A 29 10.18 -2.25 3.56
C ARG A 29 8.92 -2.97 3.10
N THR A 30 8.81 -4.29 3.32
CA THR A 30 7.60 -5.06 2.99
C THR A 30 6.39 -4.53 3.78
N GLN A 31 6.54 -4.28 5.08
CA GLN A 31 5.47 -3.72 5.92
C GLN A 31 4.99 -2.36 5.41
N GLN A 32 5.91 -1.50 4.96
CA GLN A 32 5.59 -0.19 4.39
C GLN A 32 4.83 -0.30 3.06
N VAL A 33 5.30 -1.11 2.10
CA VAL A 33 4.63 -1.21 0.80
C VAL A 33 3.29 -1.96 0.90
N TYR A 34 3.14 -2.86 1.86
CA TYR A 34 1.89 -3.59 2.10
C TYR A 34 0.80 -2.75 2.75
N GLN A 35 1.08 -1.52 3.19
CA GLN A 35 0.06 -0.58 3.65
C GLN A 35 -1.02 -0.28 2.60
N ILE A 36 -0.79 -0.59 1.32
CA ILE A 36 -1.82 -0.53 0.28
C ILE A 36 -3.00 -1.50 0.54
N TYR A 37 -2.81 -2.54 1.34
CA TYR A 37 -3.87 -3.47 1.75
C TYR A 37 -4.54 -3.08 3.09
N ALA A 38 -4.05 -2.02 3.74
CA ALA A 38 -4.56 -1.56 5.04
C ALA A 38 -5.67 -0.49 4.89
N ARG A 39 -6.19 -0.05 6.03
CA ARG A 39 -7.08 1.12 6.17
C ARG A 39 -6.25 2.39 6.32
N ARG A 40 -5.84 2.98 5.19
CA ARG A 40 -4.90 4.13 5.13
C ARG A 40 -5.36 5.19 4.13
N ALA A 41 -5.01 6.44 4.40
CA ALA A 41 -5.22 7.55 3.46
C ALA A 41 -4.45 7.32 2.14
N PRO A 42 -5.01 7.72 0.99
CA PRO A 42 -4.35 7.50 -0.28
C PRO A 42 -3.04 8.28 -0.43
N GLU A 43 -2.93 9.44 0.20
CA GLU A 43 -1.71 10.24 0.25
C GLU A 43 -0.58 9.49 0.97
N ASP A 44 -0.87 8.80 2.06
CA ASP A 44 0.14 8.08 2.84
C ASP A 44 0.69 6.88 2.07
N VAL A 45 -0.20 6.10 1.47
CA VAL A 45 0.16 4.97 0.63
C VAL A 45 0.96 5.43 -0.58
N HIS A 46 0.53 6.52 -1.23
CA HIS A 46 1.27 7.10 -2.35
C HIS A 46 2.68 7.53 -1.94
N ARG A 47 2.84 8.25 -0.81
CA ARG A 47 4.16 8.65 -0.29
C ARG A 47 5.04 7.44 0.00
N ALA A 48 4.53 6.42 0.67
CA ALA A 48 5.27 5.20 1.00
C ALA A 48 5.76 4.48 -0.27
N LEU A 49 4.88 4.28 -1.26
CA LEU A 49 5.24 3.64 -2.52
C LEU A 49 6.26 4.47 -3.33
N ARG A 50 6.13 5.80 -3.36
CA ARG A 50 7.11 6.68 -4.01
C ARG A 50 8.46 6.64 -3.31
N ALA A 51 8.49 6.63 -1.97
CA ALA A 51 9.72 6.48 -1.20
C ALA A 51 10.42 5.14 -1.47
N ALA A 52 9.64 4.08 -1.67
CA ALA A 52 10.14 2.78 -2.08
C ALA A 52 10.60 2.70 -3.55
N GLY A 53 10.48 3.79 -4.32
CA GLY A 53 10.88 3.88 -5.73
C GLY A 53 9.86 3.31 -6.72
N ALA A 54 8.59 3.17 -6.34
CA ALA A 54 7.56 2.61 -7.21
C ALA A 54 7.04 3.65 -8.23
N ASP A 55 6.93 3.21 -9.49
CA ASP A 55 6.20 3.92 -10.56
C ASP A 55 4.84 3.26 -10.86
N TYR A 56 4.73 1.98 -10.54
CA TYR A 56 3.52 1.17 -10.71
C TYR A 56 3.28 0.35 -9.45
N VAL A 57 2.01 0.08 -9.16
CA VAL A 57 1.59 -0.88 -8.15
C VAL A 57 0.58 -1.84 -8.74
N ILE A 58 0.68 -3.11 -8.33
CA ILE A 58 -0.19 -4.19 -8.74
C ILE A 58 -0.96 -4.64 -7.50
N LEU A 59 -2.28 -4.55 -7.58
CA LEU A 59 -3.19 -5.04 -6.56
C LEU A 59 -3.77 -6.38 -7.02
N GLU A 60 -3.79 -7.34 -6.10
CA GLU A 60 -4.35 -8.66 -6.30
C GLU A 60 -5.65 -8.79 -5.51
N ASP A 61 -6.72 -9.20 -6.18
CA ASP A 61 -8.03 -9.38 -5.54
C ASP A 61 -8.01 -10.53 -4.52
N SER A 62 -7.19 -11.55 -4.77
CA SER A 62 -6.94 -12.64 -3.81
C SER A 62 -6.40 -12.15 -2.47
N ILE A 63 -5.57 -11.09 -2.47
CA ILE A 63 -5.01 -10.51 -1.26
C ILE A 63 -5.99 -9.49 -0.65
N CYS A 64 -6.54 -8.58 -1.46
CA CYS A 64 -7.49 -7.57 -1.00
C CYS A 64 -8.73 -8.20 -0.32
N TYR A 65 -9.21 -9.33 -0.86
CA TYR A 65 -10.42 -10.01 -0.42
C TYR A 65 -10.16 -11.41 0.11
N GLU A 66 -8.96 -11.67 0.65
CA GLU A 66 -8.59 -12.96 1.22
C GLU A 66 -9.65 -13.45 2.22
N ARG A 67 -10.05 -14.71 2.07
CA ARG A 67 -11.16 -15.36 2.80
C ARG A 67 -10.83 -16.78 3.27
N ARG A 68 -9.69 -17.35 2.85
CA ARG A 68 -9.21 -18.68 3.24
C ARG A 68 -8.86 -18.74 4.72
N HIS A 69 -8.31 -17.64 5.27
CA HIS A 69 -7.92 -17.56 6.67
C HIS A 69 -9.01 -16.89 7.51
N GLY A 70 -9.18 -17.39 8.73
CA GLY A 70 -10.03 -16.77 9.75
C GLY A 70 -9.51 -15.39 10.17
N ARG A 71 -10.37 -14.63 10.86
CA ARG A 71 -10.01 -13.34 11.46
C ARG A 71 -8.81 -13.51 12.39
N GLY A 72 -7.85 -12.58 12.33
CA GLY A 72 -6.58 -12.61 13.04
C GLY A 72 -5.41 -13.18 12.22
N CYS A 73 -5.70 -14.01 11.21
CA CYS A 73 -4.66 -14.68 10.39
C CYS A 73 -4.58 -14.16 8.94
N ARG A 74 -5.38 -13.16 8.58
CA ARG A 74 -5.37 -12.56 7.23
C ARG A 74 -4.33 -11.44 7.18
N LEU A 75 -3.70 -11.21 6.03
CA LEU A 75 -2.74 -10.11 5.86
C LEU A 75 -3.33 -8.76 6.29
N ARG A 76 -4.57 -8.46 5.89
CA ARG A 76 -5.25 -7.21 6.27
C ARG A 76 -5.43 -7.06 7.78
N ASP A 77 -5.63 -8.15 8.49
CA ASP A 77 -5.80 -8.14 9.95
C ASP A 77 -4.49 -7.82 10.64
N LEU A 78 -3.41 -8.48 10.21
CA LEU A 78 -2.07 -8.21 10.72
C LEU A 78 -1.66 -6.76 10.48
N LEU A 79 -2.04 -6.19 9.33
CA LEU A 79 -1.80 -4.78 9.03
C LEU A 79 -2.68 -3.85 9.87
N ASP A 80 -3.93 -4.21 10.13
CA ASP A 80 -4.81 -3.40 10.98
C ASP A 80 -4.27 -3.37 12.41
N VAL A 81 -3.96 -4.53 13.01
CA VAL A 81 -3.37 -4.64 14.35
C VAL A 81 -2.04 -3.88 14.42
N ALA A 82 -1.16 -4.03 13.43
CA ALA A 82 0.12 -3.30 13.39
C ALA A 82 -0.05 -1.77 13.26
N ASN A 83 -1.21 -1.30 12.81
CA ASN A 83 -1.57 0.13 12.77
C ASN A 83 -2.39 0.58 14.00
N GLY A 84 -2.64 -0.30 14.98
CA GLY A 84 -3.50 -0.01 16.12
C GLY A 84 -5.00 0.01 15.77
N HIS A 85 -5.39 -0.64 14.68
CA HIS A 85 -6.77 -0.63 14.19
C HIS A 85 -7.51 -1.95 14.47
N ILE A 86 -8.81 -1.82 14.72
CA ILE A 86 -9.77 -2.93 14.80
C ILE A 86 -9.83 -3.69 13.47
N MET A 87 -9.79 -5.02 13.54
CA MET A 87 -9.88 -5.94 12.40
C MET A 87 -11.30 -6.05 11.84
N ASP A 88 -11.42 -6.42 10.56
CA ASP A 88 -12.72 -6.63 9.91
C ASP A 88 -13.44 -7.89 10.40
N GLY A 89 -14.77 -7.81 10.53
CA GLY A 89 -15.64 -8.97 10.78
C GLY A 89 -15.84 -9.29 12.27
N PRO A 90 -16.68 -10.29 12.58
CA PRO A 90 -17.05 -10.62 13.95
C PRO A 90 -15.86 -11.21 14.73
N GLY A 91 -15.77 -10.84 16.01
CA GLY A 91 -14.77 -11.36 16.95
C GLY A 91 -14.30 -10.28 17.92
N GLU A 92 -13.63 -10.72 18.99
CA GLU A 92 -13.07 -9.82 20.01
C GLU A 92 -11.85 -9.07 19.47
N ASN A 93 -11.68 -7.82 19.89
CA ASN A 93 -10.49 -7.01 19.61
C ASN A 93 -9.74 -6.78 20.92
N ASP A 94 -8.43 -6.60 20.83
CA ASP A 94 -7.67 -6.11 21.98
C ASP A 94 -8.20 -4.73 22.40
N PRO A 95 -8.26 -4.42 23.71
CA PRO A 95 -8.88 -3.19 24.22
C PRO A 95 -8.22 -1.90 23.69
N ASP A 96 -6.96 -1.99 23.30
CA ASP A 96 -6.14 -0.86 22.85
C ASP A 96 -6.35 -0.51 21.38
N LEU A 97 -7.07 -1.34 20.61
CA LEU A 97 -7.31 -1.13 19.19
C LEU A 97 -8.48 -0.16 18.96
N ILE A 98 -8.28 0.78 18.03
CA ILE A 98 -9.29 1.79 17.69
C ILE A 98 -9.89 1.55 16.30
N PRO A 99 -11.09 2.09 15.99
CA PRO A 99 -11.59 2.11 14.62
C PRO A 99 -10.64 2.89 13.71
N ALA A 100 -10.32 2.33 12.53
CA ALA A 100 -9.46 3.04 11.59
C ALA A 100 -10.16 4.30 11.04
N PRO A 101 -9.44 5.42 10.90
CA PRO A 101 -10.00 6.68 10.40
C PRO A 101 -10.28 6.67 8.89
N HIS A 102 -9.74 5.68 8.17
CA HIS A 102 -9.85 5.57 6.72
C HIS A 102 -10.49 4.25 6.30
N PRO A 103 -11.20 4.25 5.16
CA PRO A 103 -11.67 3.02 4.54
C PRO A 103 -10.51 2.15 4.03
N ARG A 104 -10.82 0.89 3.73
CA ARG A 104 -9.87 -0.07 3.14
C ARG A 104 -9.43 0.42 1.77
N PHE A 105 -8.14 0.63 1.58
CA PHE A 105 -7.61 1.22 0.35
C PHE A 105 -7.97 0.42 -0.91
N CYS A 106 -7.89 -0.92 -0.84
CA CYS A 106 -8.26 -1.83 -1.95
C CYS A 106 -9.67 -1.59 -2.51
N THR A 107 -10.63 -1.24 -1.65
CA THR A 107 -12.02 -1.01 -2.06
C THR A 107 -12.13 0.35 -2.73
N GLU A 108 -11.59 1.39 -2.09
CA GLU A 108 -11.76 2.77 -2.53
C GLU A 108 -11.03 3.11 -3.83
N ILE A 109 -9.83 2.57 -4.05
CA ILE A 109 -9.06 2.85 -5.28
C ILE A 109 -9.77 2.36 -6.55
N LYS A 110 -10.80 1.52 -6.42
CA LYS A 110 -11.59 1.01 -7.55
C LYS A 110 -12.78 1.90 -7.89
N MET A 111 -13.18 2.82 -6.99
CA MET A 111 -14.41 3.63 -7.08
C MET A 111 -14.22 4.97 -7.81
N ASP A 112 -13.10 5.15 -8.52
CA ASP A 112 -12.77 6.36 -9.29
C ASP A 112 -12.88 7.69 -8.49
N ASN A 113 -12.79 7.62 -7.15
CA ASN A 113 -12.82 8.75 -6.23
C ASN A 113 -11.67 9.75 -6.51
N PRO A 114 -11.93 11.07 -6.61
CA PRO A 114 -10.90 12.10 -6.85
C PRO A 114 -9.68 12.04 -5.93
N ALA A 115 -9.86 11.67 -4.65
CA ALA A 115 -8.76 11.53 -3.70
C ALA A 115 -7.73 10.48 -4.17
N TYR A 116 -8.20 9.41 -4.80
CA TYR A 116 -7.38 8.32 -5.32
C TYR A 116 -6.94 8.59 -6.76
N SER A 117 -7.84 9.01 -7.64
CA SER A 117 -7.54 9.20 -9.07
C SER A 117 -6.56 10.35 -9.33
N ARG A 118 -6.43 11.31 -8.39
CA ARG A 118 -5.39 12.34 -8.40
C ARG A 118 -3.97 11.79 -8.15
N LEU A 119 -3.85 10.64 -7.51
CA LEU A 119 -2.57 10.03 -7.12
C LEU A 119 -2.26 8.77 -7.94
N PHE A 120 -3.28 8.07 -8.43
CA PHE A 120 -3.18 6.78 -9.10
C PHE A 120 -3.97 6.80 -10.42
N THR A 121 -3.37 6.31 -11.50
CA THR A 121 -4.05 6.08 -12.78
C THR A 121 -4.13 4.58 -13.02
N ARG A 122 -5.35 4.03 -13.12
CA ARG A 122 -5.53 2.62 -13.53
C ARG A 122 -5.06 2.46 -14.98
N VAL A 123 -4.09 1.59 -15.21
CA VAL A 123 -3.51 1.33 -16.55
C VAL A 123 -3.81 -0.07 -17.07
N PHE A 124 -4.20 -0.99 -16.19
CA PHE A 124 -4.64 -2.32 -16.56
C PHE A 124 -5.58 -2.88 -15.51
N ARG A 125 -6.53 -3.71 -15.93
CA ARG A 125 -7.39 -4.50 -15.06
C ARG A 125 -7.73 -5.82 -15.76
N ASN A 126 -7.70 -6.91 -15.01
CA ASN A 126 -8.38 -8.15 -15.37
C ASN A 126 -9.16 -8.67 -14.15
N LYS A 127 -9.57 -9.96 -14.17
CA LYS A 127 -10.33 -10.58 -13.07
C LYS A 127 -9.54 -10.70 -11.75
N THR A 128 -8.21 -10.66 -11.80
CA THR A 128 -7.34 -10.93 -10.65
C THR A 128 -6.49 -9.72 -10.26
N PHE A 129 -6.03 -8.96 -11.25
CA PHE A 129 -5.03 -7.92 -11.10
C PHE A 129 -5.57 -6.56 -11.51
N HIS A 130 -5.27 -5.56 -10.69
CA HIS A 130 -5.46 -4.16 -11.00
C HIS A 130 -4.12 -3.46 -10.95
N VAL A 131 -3.71 -2.82 -12.05
CA VAL A 131 -2.42 -2.13 -12.14
C VAL A 131 -2.66 -0.63 -12.18
N TYR A 132 -1.98 0.08 -11.29
CA TYR A 132 -2.05 1.52 -11.17
C TYR A 132 -0.67 2.13 -11.38
N LYS A 133 -0.59 3.14 -12.25
CA LYS A 133 0.56 4.03 -12.37
C LYS A 133 0.47 5.12 -11.31
N LEU A 134 1.56 5.38 -10.60
CA LEU A 134 1.62 6.45 -9.62
C LEU A 134 1.85 7.79 -10.33
N LYS A 135 1.04 8.79 -10.01
CA LYS A 135 1.22 10.16 -10.50
C LYS A 135 2.38 10.82 -9.76
N LYS A 136 3.22 11.57 -10.48
CA LYS A 136 4.32 12.34 -9.86
C LYS A 136 3.70 13.49 -9.07
N GLY A 137 4.03 13.60 -7.78
CA GLY A 137 3.72 14.81 -7.01
C GLY A 137 4.44 16.00 -7.63
N LYS A 138 3.82 17.19 -7.61
CA LYS A 138 4.56 18.43 -7.89
C LYS A 138 5.69 18.49 -6.84
N LYS A 139 6.96 18.53 -7.28
CA LYS A 139 8.06 18.86 -6.37
C LYS A 139 7.73 20.22 -5.76
N LEU A 140 7.58 20.31 -4.43
CA LEU A 140 7.75 21.61 -3.78
C LEU A 140 9.17 22.04 -4.10
N SER A 141 9.30 23.11 -4.87
CA SER A 141 10.58 23.73 -5.18
C SER A 141 11.23 24.14 -3.87
N ALA A 142 12.30 23.46 -3.48
CA ALA A 142 13.21 23.91 -2.44
C ALA A 142 13.82 25.24 -2.89
N GLY A 143 13.31 26.34 -2.32
CA GLY A 143 13.61 27.69 -2.80
C GLY A 143 13.21 28.76 -1.80
N ALA A 144 13.52 28.58 -0.52
CA ALA A 144 13.52 29.68 0.45
C ALA A 144 14.86 29.63 1.21
N ARG A 145 15.90 30.20 0.60
CA ARG A 145 17.15 30.55 1.29
C ARG A 145 16.78 31.67 2.28
N VAL A 146 16.70 31.33 3.56
CA VAL A 146 16.63 32.33 4.63
C VAL A 146 17.89 33.18 4.54
N ARG A 147 17.73 34.46 4.22
CA ARG A 147 18.79 35.46 4.33
C ARG A 147 18.98 35.74 5.82
N THR A 148 20.14 35.41 6.36
CA THR A 148 20.60 35.90 7.66
C THR A 148 20.81 37.41 7.55
N SER A 149 20.05 38.19 8.30
CA SER A 149 20.26 39.62 8.49
C SER A 149 21.44 39.84 9.42
N THR A 150 22.42 40.60 8.93
CA THR A 150 23.40 41.38 9.70
C THR A 150 22.76 42.24 10.77
#